data_AF-A0A8T3W1X4-F1
#
_entry.id   AF-A0A8T3W1X4-F1
#
_cell.length_a   1.000
_cell.length_b   1.000
_cell.length_c   1.000
_cell.angle_alpha   90.00
_cell.angle_beta   90.00
_cell.angle_gamma   90.00
#
_symmetry.space_group_name_H-M   'P 1'
#
loop_
_entity.id
_entity.type
_entity.pdbx_description
1 polymer ?
#
loop_
_entity_poly.entity_id
_entity_poly.type
_entity_poly.pdbx_seq_one_letter_code
_entity_poly.pdbx_strand_id
1 'polypeptide(L)'
;MPPIIVQEKCIGCGACVAVCPYQALEMDEDNIAELVIDKCKDDWSCVPVCPTEAVLKPPADFKVTKRVYTEKEIEQMGLIVKGTNAFWKEKKE
;
A
#
# COMPACT_ATOMS: atom_id res chain seq x y z
N MET A 1 -10.64 -0.94 -4.81
CA MET A 1 -9.88 -1.17 -3.57
C MET A 1 -8.45 -0.76 -3.80
N PRO A 2 -8.00 0.35 -3.21
CA PRO A 2 -6.66 0.85 -3.42
C PRO A 2 -5.63 0.05 -2.61
N PRO A 3 -4.36 -0.02 -3.05
CA PRO A 3 -3.28 -0.54 -2.21
C PRO A 3 -2.98 0.39 -1.04
N ILE A 4 -2.26 -0.12 -0.04
CA ILE A 4 -1.68 0.70 1.04
C ILE A 4 -0.17 0.61 1.00
N ILE A 5 0.51 1.64 1.50
CA ILE A 5 1.98 1.73 1.47
C ILE A 5 2.49 1.67 2.91
N VAL A 6 3.47 0.80 3.16
CA VAL A 6 4.17 0.68 4.44
C VAL A 6 5.39 1.58 4.43
N GLN A 7 5.38 2.59 5.28
CA GLN A 7 6.40 3.65 5.30
C GLN A 7 7.82 3.07 5.49
N GLU A 8 7.99 2.19 6.47
CA GLU A 8 9.29 1.64 6.88
C GLU A 8 9.93 0.73 5.83
N LYS A 9 9.12 0.17 4.93
CA LYS A 9 9.59 -0.69 3.83
C LYS A 9 9.85 0.08 2.55
N CYS A 10 9.32 1.29 2.43
CA CYS A 10 9.44 2.08 1.22
C CYS A 10 10.85 2.70 1.14
N ILE A 11 11.58 2.38 0.07
CA ILE A 11 12.95 2.86 -0.15
C ILE A 11 13.03 3.99 -1.19
N GLY A 12 11.90 4.59 -1.56
CA GLY A 12 11.87 5.70 -2.51
C GLY A 12 12.29 5.38 -3.95
N CYS A 13 12.29 4.10 -4.36
CA CYS A 13 12.80 3.72 -5.69
C CYS A 13 11.94 4.16 -6.89
N GLY A 14 10.68 4.56 -6.67
CA GLY A 14 9.78 5.04 -7.72
C GLY A 14 9.26 3.98 -8.71
N ALA A 15 9.58 2.69 -8.54
CA ALA A 15 9.12 1.63 -9.46
C ALA A 15 7.59 1.56 -9.58
N CYS A 16 6.88 1.76 -8.47
CA CYS A 16 5.42 1.77 -8.43
C CYS A 16 4.80 2.98 -9.16
N VAL A 17 5.47 4.14 -9.11
CA VAL A 17 5.09 5.35 -9.85
C VAL A 17 5.27 5.12 -11.36
N ALA A 18 6.40 4.53 -11.76
CA ALA A 18 6.73 4.30 -13.16
C ALA A 18 5.79 3.29 -13.85
N VAL A 19 5.33 2.26 -13.14
CA VAL A 19 4.47 1.22 -13.73
C VAL A 19 2.99 1.62 -13.78
N CYS A 20 2.53 2.54 -12.93
CA CYS A 20 1.11 2.84 -12.81
C CYS A 20 0.61 3.64 -14.02
N PRO A 21 -0.26 3.08 -14.89
CA PRO A 21 -0.71 3.75 -16.10
C PRO A 21 -1.63 4.95 -15.83
N TYR A 22 -2.17 5.04 -14.61
CA TYR A 22 -3.07 6.12 -14.19
C TYR A 22 -2.37 7.20 -13.36
N GLN A 23 -1.05 7.09 -13.15
CA GLN A 23 -0.27 8.02 -12.33
C GLN A 23 -0.90 8.22 -10.94
N ALA A 24 -1.37 7.12 -10.35
CA ALA A 24 -2.06 7.14 -9.07
C ALA A 24 -1.10 7.13 -7.87
N LEU A 25 0.22 7.11 -8.12
CA LEU A 25 1.26 7.10 -7.11
C LEU A 25 2.20 8.27 -7.37
N GLU A 26 2.55 8.98 -6.32
CA GLU A 26 3.46 10.14 -6.35
C GLU A 26 4.49 9.96 -5.22
N MET A 27 5.65 10.61 -5.33
CA MET A 27 6.66 10.60 -4.27
C MET A 27 6.48 11.87 -3.43
N ASP A 28 6.42 11.72 -2.11
CA ASP A 28 6.36 12.85 -1.19
C ASP A 28 7.74 13.48 -0.91
N GLU A 29 7.77 14.48 -0.03
CA GLU A 29 8.98 15.22 0.34
C GLU A 29 10.01 14.34 1.08
N ASP A 30 9.56 13.26 1.72
CA ASP A 30 10.38 12.30 2.46
C ASP A 30 10.84 11.10 1.60
N ASN A 31 10.59 11.14 0.28
CA ASN A 31 10.81 10.04 -0.66
C ASN A 31 10.01 8.77 -0.32
N ILE A 32 8.84 8.92 0.27
CA ILE A 32 7.87 7.85 0.45
C ILE A 32 6.82 7.94 -0.65
N ALA A 33 6.53 6.80 -1.26
CA ALA A 33 5.45 6.72 -2.23
C ALA A 33 4.11 6.96 -1.52
N GLU A 34 3.24 7.77 -2.12
CA GLU A 34 1.92 8.10 -1.62
C GLU A 34 0.87 7.82 -2.71
N LEU A 35 -0.25 7.21 -2.33
CA LEU A 35 -1.35 6.92 -3.25
C LEU A 35 -2.34 8.09 -3.38
N VAL A 36 -2.56 8.55 -4.60
CA VAL A 36 -3.67 9.44 -4.97
C VAL A 36 -4.91 8.59 -5.26
N ILE A 37 -5.74 8.40 -4.23
CA ILE A 37 -6.86 7.46 -4.24
C ILE A 37 -7.83 7.65 -5.43
N ASP A 38 -8.11 8.89 -5.82
CA ASP A 38 -9.06 9.23 -6.88
C ASP A 38 -8.60 8.78 -8.28
N LYS A 39 -7.28 8.66 -8.46
CA LYS A 39 -6.67 8.21 -9.72
C LYS A 39 -6.55 6.68 -9.78
N CYS A 40 -6.55 5.99 -8.63
CA CYS A 40 -6.37 4.54 -8.59
C CYS A 40 -7.56 3.83 -9.26
N LYS A 41 -7.26 2.89 -10.17
CA LYS A 41 -8.26 2.07 -10.87
C LYS A 41 -8.14 0.58 -10.54
N ASP A 42 -7.54 0.27 -9.39
CA ASP A 42 -7.42 -1.10 -8.87
C ASP A 42 -6.73 -2.08 -9.84
N ASP A 43 -5.74 -1.61 -10.61
CA ASP A 43 -5.01 -2.44 -11.59
C ASP A 43 -3.94 -3.33 -10.94
N TRP A 44 -3.53 -3.02 -9.71
CA TRP A 44 -2.52 -3.72 -8.90
C TRP A 44 -1.11 -3.84 -9.49
N SER A 45 -0.80 -3.15 -10.58
CA SER A 45 0.51 -3.17 -11.25
C SER A 45 1.66 -2.75 -10.32
N CYS A 46 1.38 -1.86 -9.38
CA CYS A 46 2.33 -1.38 -8.37
C CYS A 46 2.78 -2.44 -7.35
N VAL A 47 1.94 -3.45 -7.09
CA VAL A 47 2.20 -4.46 -6.04
C VAL A 47 3.37 -5.38 -6.41
N PRO A 48 3.37 -6.10 -7.55
CA PRO A 48 4.43 -7.05 -7.87
C PRO A 48 5.77 -6.39 -8.23
N VAL A 49 5.78 -5.10 -8.61
CA VAL A 49 7.02 -4.39 -8.95
C VAL A 49 7.75 -3.83 -7.74
N CYS A 50 7.11 -3.80 -6.56
CA CYS A 50 7.72 -3.24 -5.37
C CYS A 50 8.77 -4.22 -4.82
N PRO A 51 10.07 -3.90 -4.88
CA PRO A 51 11.13 -4.85 -4.53
C PRO A 51 11.20 -5.14 -3.03
N THR A 52 10.62 -4.26 -2.20
CA THR A 52 10.63 -4.35 -0.73
C THR A 52 9.28 -4.74 -0.14
N GLU A 53 8.30 -5.07 -0.99
CA GLU A 53 6.92 -5.39 -0.55
C GLU A 53 6.28 -4.28 0.29
N ALA A 54 6.66 -3.03 0.07
CA ALA A 54 6.06 -1.88 0.75
C ALA A 54 4.63 -1.59 0.28
N VAL A 55 4.28 -1.99 -0.94
CA VAL A 55 2.93 -1.81 -1.50
C VAL A 55 2.10 -3.07 -1.24
N LEU A 56 1.10 -2.97 -0.39
CA LEU A 56 0.29 -4.10 0.06
C LEU A 56 -1.13 -4.04 -0.47
N LYS A 57 -1.71 -5.22 -0.72
CA LYS A 57 -3.15 -5.40 -0.93
C LYS A 57 -3.85 -5.53 0.43
N PRO A 58 -4.71 -4.57 0.83
CA PRO A 58 -5.44 -4.69 2.08
C PRO A 58 -6.63 -5.66 1.95
N PRO A 59 -7.25 -6.07 3.07
CA PRO A 59 -8.50 -6.84 3.07
C PRO A 59 -9.64 -6.15 2.31
N ALA A 60 -10.58 -6.94 1.77
CA ALA A 60 -11.71 -6.44 0.96
C ALA A 60 -12.55 -5.35 1.64
N ASP A 61 -12.73 -5.45 2.96
CA ASP A 61 -13.50 -4.55 3.81
C ASP A 61 -12.66 -3.44 4.45
N PHE A 62 -11.38 -3.36 4.10
CA PHE A 62 -10.48 -2.34 4.63
C PHE A 62 -10.86 -0.94 4.14
N LYS A 63 -11.11 -0.04 5.08
CA LYS A 63 -11.39 1.36 4.79
C LYS A 63 -10.08 2.14 4.76
N VAL A 64 -9.64 2.51 3.56
CA VAL A 64 -8.49 3.37 3.37
C VAL A 64 -8.82 4.75 3.94
N THR A 65 -8.15 5.10 5.04
CA THR A 65 -8.27 6.38 5.75
C THR A 65 -7.03 7.25 5.58
N LYS A 66 -5.90 6.62 5.23
CA LYS A 66 -4.61 7.24 4.99
C LYS A 66 -3.99 6.60 3.75
N ARG A 67 -3.03 7.30 3.14
CA ARG A 67 -2.37 6.86 1.91
C ARG A 67 -1.10 6.07 2.18
N VAL A 68 -0.51 6.30 3.35
CA VAL A 68 0.67 5.62 3.91
C VAL A 68 0.37 5.22 5.35
N TYR A 69 0.85 4.05 5.75
CA TYR A 69 0.71 3.49 7.08
C TYR A 69 2.07 3.05 7.60
N THR A 70 2.27 3.17 8.90
CA THR A 70 3.41 2.58 9.61
C THR A 70 3.15 1.10 9.93
N GLU A 71 4.20 0.30 10.09
CA GLU A 71 4.06 -1.09 10.55
C GLU A 71 3.27 -1.17 11.87
N LYS A 72 3.52 -0.24 12.78
CA LYS A 72 2.80 -0.13 14.05
C LYS A 72 1.31 0.13 13.87
N GLU A 73 0.91 1.00 12.93
CA GLU A 73 -0.50 1.24 12.65
C GLU A 73 -1.18 -0.01 12.08
N ILE A 74 -0.51 -0.72 11.17
CA ILE A 74 -1.00 -1.98 10.59
C ILE A 74 -1.24 -3.01 11.71
N GLU A 75 -0.27 -3.19 12.60
CA GLU A 75 -0.38 -4.09 13.75
C GLU A 75 -1.49 -3.69 14.73
N GLN A 76 -1.61 -2.39 15.04
CA GLN A 76 -2.62 -1.86 15.94
C GLN A 76 -4.04 -2.00 15.38
N MET A 77 -4.19 -1.94 14.06
CA MET A 77 -5.44 -2.27 13.38
C MET A 77 -5.75 -3.77 13.44
N GLY A 78 -4.82 -4.60 13.90
CA GLY A 78 -4.98 -6.04 13.92
C GLY A 78 -4.80 -6.66 12.54
N LEU A 79 -4.03 -6.03 11.65
CA LEU A 79 -3.64 -6.62 10.38
C LEU A 79 -2.36 -7.45 10.53
N ILE A 80 -2.27 -8.52 9.75
CA ILE A 80 -1.08 -9.33 9.57
C ILE A 80 -0.66 -9.27 8.10
N VAL A 81 0.64 -9.12 7.84
CA VAL A 81 1.19 -9.04 6.48
C VAL A 81 1.84 -10.38 6.12
N LYS A 82 1.50 -10.92 4.95
CA LYS A 82 2.13 -12.11 4.36
C LYS A 82 2.51 -11.81 2.91
N GLY A 83 3.78 -11.57 2.67
CA GLY A 83 4.25 -11.03 1.39
C GLY A 83 3.58 -9.69 1.09
N THR A 84 3.02 -9.55 -0.11
CA THR A 84 2.33 -8.33 -0.54
C THR A 84 0.85 -8.21 -0.13
N ASN A 85 0.36 -9.06 0.78
CA ASN A 85 -1.05 -9.05 1.20
C ASN A 85 -1.18 -8.83 2.71
N ALA A 86 -2.13 -7.98 3.10
CA ALA A 86 -2.52 -7.77 4.49
C ALA A 86 -3.90 -8.42 4.78
N PHE A 87 -4.04 -9.02 5.96
CA PHE A 87 -5.25 -9.74 6.39
C PHE A 87 -5.63 -9.35 7.82
N TRP A 88 -6.90 -9.39 8.19
CA TRP A 88 -7.29 -9.30 9.60
C TRP A 88 -6.76 -10.51 10.37
N LYS A 89 -6.12 -10.26 11.52
CA LYS A 89 -5.59 -11.28 12.44
C LYS A 89 -6.70 -12.21 12.94
N GLU A 90 -7.88 -11.65 13.18
CA GLU A 90 -9.10 -12.36 13.56
C GLU A 90 -10.16 -12.03 12.51
N LYS A 91 -10.56 -13.02 11.70
CA LYS A 91 -11.70 -12.82 10.78
C LYS A 91 -12.93 -12.55 11.64
N LYS A 92 -13.58 -11.40 11.46
CA LYS A 92 -14.98 -11.27 11.86
C LYS A 92 -15.78 -12.19 10.92
N GLU A 93 -16.17 -13.34 11.43
CA GLU A 93 -17.23 -14.17 10.83
C GLU A 93 -18.56 -13.42 10.81
#